data_AF-A0A9X0C7N3-F1
#
_entry.id   AF-A0A9X0C7N3-F1
#
_cell.length_a   1.000
_cell.length_b   1.000
_cell.length_c   1.000
_cell.angle_alpha   90.00
_cell.angle_beta   90.00
_cell.angle_gamma   90.00
#
_symmetry.space_group_name_H-M   'P 1'
#
loop_
_entity.id
_entity.type
_entity.pdbx_description
1 polymer ?
#
loop_
_entity_poly.entity_id
_entity_poly.type
_entity_poly.pdbx_seq_one_letter_code
_entity_poly.pdbx_strand_id
1 'polypeptide(L)'
;MGGQRCALATSISIGLKLQHPQIGRAVWLEEEVQEYLYGEGQNPFFERTSLDIPWAIGTQRDAFEPSFERPNVPRVELENMGIYDKNWEYNASDPQY
;
A
#
# COMPACT_ATOMS: atom_id res chain seq x y z
N MET A 1 10.04 41.82 -6.14
CA MET A 1 8.83 41.01 -5.84
C MET A 1 8.87 39.79 -6.75
N GLY A 2 9.49 38.70 -6.30
CA GLY A 2 9.59 37.45 -7.05
C GLY A 2 8.41 36.57 -6.70
N GLY A 3 7.54 36.29 -7.67
CA GLY A 3 6.34 35.49 -7.47
C GLY A 3 6.68 34.08 -6.98
N GLN A 4 6.11 33.69 -5.84
CA GLN A 4 6.01 32.30 -5.44
C GLN A 4 5.17 31.59 -6.50
N ARG A 5 5.82 30.77 -7.33
CA ARG A 5 5.10 29.74 -8.08
C ARG A 5 4.70 28.68 -7.06
N CYS A 6 3.52 28.82 -6.48
CA CYS A 6 2.85 27.70 -5.81
C CYS A 6 2.45 26.72 -6.91
N ALA A 7 3.38 25.85 -7.33
CA ALA A 7 3.01 24.64 -8.02
C ALA A 7 2.31 23.77 -6.96
N LEU A 8 0.97 23.76 -6.98
CA LEU A 8 0.20 22.75 -6.27
C LEU A 8 0.55 21.42 -6.95
N ALA A 9 1.54 20.71 -6.43
CA ALA A 9 1.80 19.35 -6.85
C ALA A 9 0.56 18.55 -6.46
N THR A 10 -0.22 18.14 -7.45
CA THR A 10 -1.35 17.25 -7.24
C THR A 10 -0.78 15.92 -6.72
N SER A 11 -1.07 15.57 -5.47
CA SER A 11 -0.81 14.22 -4.97
C SER A 11 -1.74 13.25 -5.69
N ILE A 12 -1.16 12.24 -6.32
CA ILE A 12 -1.89 11.12 -6.93
C ILE A 12 -1.52 9.88 -6.14
N SER A 13 -2.53 9.17 -5.65
CA SER A 13 -2.37 7.88 -5.00
C SER A 13 -3.17 6.81 -5.74
N ILE A 14 -2.61 5.61 -5.84
CA ILE A 14 -3.24 4.46 -6.46
C ILE A 14 -3.44 3.39 -5.39
N GLY A 15 -4.68 2.93 -5.22
CA GLY A 15 -5.04 1.82 -4.35
C GLY A 15 -5.16 0.52 -5.14
N LEU A 16 -4.38 -0.49 -4.76
CA LEU A 16 -4.40 -1.82 -5.37
C LEU A 16 -4.92 -2.85 -4.38
N LYS A 17 -5.67 -3.83 -4.89
CA LYS A 17 -6.06 -5.00 -4.11
C LYS A 17 -4.81 -5.78 -3.69
N LEU A 18 -4.86 -6.39 -2.52
CA LEU A 18 -3.85 -7.36 -2.10
C LEU A 18 -3.87 -8.59 -3.00
N GLN A 19 -2.71 -9.26 -3.15
CA GLN A 19 -2.64 -10.57 -3.81
C GLN A 19 -3.57 -11.60 -3.15
N HIS A 20 -3.71 -11.52 -1.83
CA HIS A 20 -4.69 -12.26 -1.04
C HIS A 20 -5.76 -11.28 -0.54
N PRO A 21 -6.95 -11.24 -1.17
CA PRO A 21 -7.97 -10.24 -0.84
C PRO A 21 -8.38 -10.32 0.64
N GLN A 22 -8.30 -9.19 1.32
CA GLN A 22 -8.85 -8.98 2.66
C GLN A 22 -9.78 -7.77 2.60
N ILE A 23 -10.98 -7.89 3.15
CA ILE A 23 -11.97 -6.82 3.13
C ILE A 23 -11.38 -5.62 3.86
N GLY A 24 -11.51 -4.43 3.27
CA GLY A 24 -11.01 -3.18 3.84
C GLY A 24 -9.52 -2.93 3.64
N ARG A 25 -8.72 -3.89 3.14
CA ARG A 25 -7.27 -3.69 2.98
C ARG A 25 -6.86 -3.51 1.53
N ALA A 26 -5.97 -2.55 1.30
CA ALA A 26 -5.37 -2.27 0.01
C ALA A 26 -3.91 -1.85 0.16
N VAL A 27 -3.10 -2.05 -0.89
CA VAL A 27 -1.78 -1.44 -1.01
C VAL A 27 -1.96 -0.05 -1.61
N TRP A 28 -1.44 0.95 -0.92
CA TRP A 28 -1.43 2.33 -1.39
C TRP A 28 -0.05 2.66 -1.92
N LEU A 29 -0.03 3.17 -3.15
CA LEU A 29 1.14 3.72 -3.82
C LEU A 29 0.96 5.22 -3.91
N GLU A 30 1.65 5.96 -3.06
CA GLU A 30 1.57 7.42 -3.01
C GLU A 30 2.92 8.03 -3.37
N GLU A 31 3.95 7.70 -2.59
CA GLU A 31 5.32 8.18 -2.83
C GLU A 31 5.85 7.67 -4.16
N GLU A 32 5.71 6.38 -4.45
CA GLU A 32 6.27 5.75 -5.65
C GLU A 32 5.59 6.25 -6.93
N VAL A 33 4.29 6.53 -6.86
CA VAL A 33 3.54 7.08 -7.99
C VAL A 33 3.93 8.54 -8.23
N GLN A 34 4.10 9.32 -7.16
CA GLN A 34 4.56 10.71 -7.30
C GLN A 34 5.99 10.79 -7.83
N GLU A 35 6.90 9.96 -7.34
CA GLU A 35 8.28 9.89 -7.83
C GLU A 35 8.33 9.45 -9.30
N TYR A 36 7.49 8.50 -9.70
CA TYR A 36 7.42 8.07 -11.11
C TYR A 36 6.83 9.16 -12.03
N LEU A 37 5.78 9.86 -11.60
CA LEU A 37 5.10 10.85 -12.45
C LEU A 37 5.80 12.20 -12.49
N TYR A 38 6.40 12.63 -11.38
CA TYR A 38 6.92 13.98 -11.20
C TYR A 38 8.42 14.04 -10.89
N GLY A 39 9.06 12.89 -10.63
CA GLY A 39 10.48 12.78 -10.33
C GLY A 39 11.22 11.88 -11.30
N GLU A 40 12.28 11.24 -10.80
CA GLU A 40 13.07 10.24 -11.52
C GLU A 40 12.80 8.81 -11.01
N GLY A 41 11.63 8.61 -10.40
CA GLY A 41 11.22 7.30 -9.86
C GLY A 41 11.01 6.26 -10.96
N GLN A 42 11.17 4.99 -10.59
CA GLN A 42 10.88 3.88 -11.48
C GLN A 42 9.38 3.59 -11.53
N ASN A 43 8.90 3.02 -12.64
CA ASN A 43 7.52 2.55 -12.74
C ASN A 43 7.27 1.49 -11.65
N PRO A 44 6.30 1.71 -10.73
CA PRO A 44 6.07 0.77 -9.63
C PRO A 44 5.37 -0.52 -10.06
N PHE A 45 4.87 -0.59 -11.30
CA PHE A 45 4.16 -1.75 -11.84
C PHE A 45 5.10 -2.70 -12.60
N PHE A 46 4.83 -4.00 -12.55
CA PHE A 46 5.55 -4.97 -13.37
C PHE A 46 5.27 -4.75 -14.87
N GLU A 47 6.33 -4.77 -15.68
CA GLU A 47 6.23 -4.61 -17.14
C GLU A 47 5.43 -5.74 -17.81
N ARG A 48 5.43 -6.94 -17.23
CA ARG A 48 4.88 -8.16 -17.84
C ARG A 48 3.54 -8.61 -17.26
N THR A 49 3.11 -8.04 -16.15
CA THR A 49 1.87 -8.44 -15.47
C THR A 49 1.10 -7.18 -15.13
N SER A 50 -0.05 -6.99 -15.79
CA SER A 50 -0.88 -5.80 -15.58
C SER A 50 -1.35 -5.73 -14.13
N LEU A 51 -1.02 -4.63 -13.44
CA LEU A 51 -1.49 -4.25 -12.10
C LEU A 51 -0.89 -5.03 -10.93
N ASP A 52 0.19 -5.78 -11.14
CA ASP A 52 1.00 -6.31 -10.03
C ASP A 52 2.17 -5.36 -9.73
N ILE A 53 2.57 -5.33 -8.47
CA ILE A 53 3.70 -4.55 -7.96
C ILE A 53 4.71 -5.47 -7.23
N PRO A 54 6.00 -5.11 -7.19
CA PRO A 54 6.98 -5.87 -6.42
C PRO A 54 6.70 -5.78 -4.92
N TRP A 55 7.19 -6.77 -4.17
CA TRP A 55 7.24 -6.68 -2.72
C TRP A 55 8.13 -5.50 -2.28
N ALA A 56 7.88 -5.00 -1.07
CA ALA A 56 8.49 -3.81 -0.47
C ALA A 56 8.11 -2.48 -1.16
N ILE A 57 7.17 -2.49 -2.11
CA ILE A 57 6.60 -1.29 -2.71
C ILE A 57 5.19 -1.06 -2.17
N GLY A 58 4.93 0.17 -1.73
CA GLY A 58 3.66 0.62 -1.18
C GLY A 58 3.44 0.27 0.28
N THR A 59 2.43 0.92 0.84
CA THR A 59 1.99 0.73 2.23
C THR A 59 0.62 0.08 2.25
N GLN A 60 0.48 -1.02 2.99
CA GLN A 60 -0.83 -1.60 3.24
C GLN A 60 -1.56 -0.78 4.30
N ARG A 61 -2.76 -0.31 3.97
CA ARG A 61 -3.66 0.40 4.90
C ARG A 61 -4.97 -0.35 5.04
N ASP A 62 -5.56 -0.25 6.22
CA ASP A 62 -6.88 -0.77 6.50
C ASP A 62 -7.92 0.37 6.51
N ALA A 63 -9.02 0.19 5.78
CA ALA A 63 -10.10 1.15 5.69
C ALA A 63 -10.95 1.21 6.97
N PHE A 64 -10.96 0.13 7.75
CA PHE A 64 -11.65 0.07 9.05
C PHE A 64 -10.75 0.54 10.19
N GLU A 65 -9.43 0.45 10.03
CA GLU A 65 -8.43 0.95 10.98
C GLU A 65 -7.41 1.86 10.27
N PRO A 66 -7.73 3.15 10.05
CA PRO A 66 -6.87 4.06 9.28
C PRO A 66 -5.48 4.31 9.89
N SER A 67 -5.33 4.08 11.20
CA SER A 67 -4.05 4.17 11.91
C SER A 67 -3.19 2.92 11.74
N PHE A 68 -3.74 1.84 11.18
CA PHE A 68 -3.02 0.61 10.93
C PHE A 68 -2.36 0.66 9.55
N GLU A 69 -1.06 0.93 9.56
CA GLU A 69 -0.20 0.90 8.38
C GLU A 69 0.85 -0.20 8.54
N ARG A 70 1.12 -0.96 7.46
CA ARG A 70 2.19 -1.96 7.45
C ARG A 70 2.87 -2.04 6.09
N PRO A 71 4.15 -2.46 6.04
CA PRO A 71 4.86 -2.60 4.77
C PRO A 71 4.22 -3.68 3.89
N ASN A 72 4.24 -3.47 2.57
CA ASN A 72 3.81 -4.48 1.61
C ASN A 72 4.88 -5.55 1.40
N VAL A 73 5.01 -6.46 2.36
CA VAL A 73 5.99 -7.57 2.33
C VAL A 73 5.30 -8.93 2.42
N PRO A 74 5.99 -10.03 2.05
CA PRO A 74 5.44 -11.37 2.16
C PRO A 74 4.96 -11.68 3.59
N ARG A 75 3.95 -12.55 3.70
CA ARG A 75 3.38 -12.98 5.00
C ARG A 75 4.44 -13.43 6.00
N VAL A 76 5.44 -14.19 5.56
CA VAL A 76 6.54 -14.67 6.42
C VAL A 76 7.34 -13.52 7.02
N GLU A 77 7.55 -12.44 6.28
CA GLU A 77 8.23 -11.25 6.79
C GLU A 77 7.36 -10.50 7.79
N LEU A 78 6.05 -10.39 7.53
CA LEU A 78 5.11 -9.81 8.49
C LEU A 78 5.04 -10.61 9.81
N GLU A 79 5.12 -11.95 9.73
CA GLU A 79 5.21 -12.85 10.89
C GLU A 79 6.51 -12.60 11.67
N ASN A 80 7.65 -12.51 10.97
CA ASN A 80 8.95 -12.21 11.57
C ASN A 80 9.00 -10.82 12.23
N MET A 81 8.26 -9.84 11.68
CA MET A 81 8.11 -8.51 12.27
C MET A 81 7.14 -8.48 13.46
N GLY A 82 6.43 -9.58 13.73
CA GLY A 82 5.38 -9.64 14.76
C GLY A 82 4.13 -8.81 14.44
N ILE A 83 3.99 -8.36 13.19
CA ILE A 83 2.84 -7.57 12.70
C ILE A 83 1.68 -8.49 12.32
N TYR A 84 1.99 -9.73 11.94
CA TYR A 84 1.02 -10.73 11.56
C TYR A 84 0.99 -11.87 12.57
N ASP A 85 -0.15 -12.04 13.24
CA ASP A 85 -0.48 -13.25 14.00
C ASP A 85 -1.52 -14.06 13.21
N LYS A 86 -1.21 -15.33 12.92
CA LYS A 86 -2.13 -16.30 12.32
C LYS A 86 -3.47 -16.42 13.07
N ASN A 87 -3.50 -16.06 14.35
CA ASN A 87 -4.70 -16.07 15.18
C ASN A 87 -5.66 -14.90 14.88
N TRP A 88 -5.20 -13.84 14.21
CA TRP A 88 -6.05 -12.69 13.84
C TRP A 88 -7.00 -13.01 12.68
N GLU A 89 -6.56 -13.81 11.70
CA GLU A 89 -7.45 -14.26 10.61
C GLU A 89 -8.52 -15.24 11.10
N TYR A 90 -8.23 -16.04 12.14
CA TYR A 90 -9.21 -16.93 12.75
C TYR A 90 -10.36 -16.15 13.40
N ASN A 91 -10.07 -15.04 14.09
CA ASN A 91 -11.09 -14.23 14.77
C ASN A 91 -11.84 -13.27 13.84
N ALA A 92 -11.23 -12.81 12.73
CA ALA A 92 -11.91 -11.97 11.75
C ALA A 92 -12.84 -12.76 10.81
N SER A 93 -12.58 -14.06 10.66
CA SER A 93 -13.41 -14.98 9.85
C SER A 93 -14.55 -15.61 10.65
N ASP A 94 -14.56 -15.42 11.97
CA ASP A 94 -15.59 -15.95 12.88
C ASP A 94 -16.44 -14.76 13.35
N PRO A 95 -17.57 -14.44 12.66
CA PRO A 95 -18.49 -13.42 13.14
C PRO A 95 -19.18 -13.95 14.39
N GLN A 96 -18.58 -13.73 15.56
CA GLN A 96 -19.33 -13.82 16.81
C GLN A 96 -20.15 -12.53 16.97
N TYR A 97 -21.39 -12.63 16.47
CA TYR A 97 -22.55 -11.74 16.64
C TYR A 97 -22.63 -10.50 15.78
#